data_AF-A0A3A9EU22-F1
#
_entry.id   AF-A0A3A9EU22-F1
#
_cell.length_a   1.000
_cell.length_b   1.000
_cell.length_c   1.000
_cell.angle_alpha   90.00
_cell.angle_beta   90.00
_cell.angle_gamma   90.00
#
_symmetry.space_group_name_H-M   'P 1'
#
loop_
_entity.id
_entity.type
_entity.pdbx_description
1 polymer ?
#
loop_
_entity_poly.entity_id
_entity_poly.type
_entity_poly.pdbx_seq_one_letter_code
_entity_poly.pdbx_strand_id
1 'polypeptide(L)'
;MGYANTRKTYRIIFRCGRCGRKQKFECSGKFRVNANGRRLDVWLIYRCEACGRTLNVPVFERASLEKLGPELYERLMDSDPELVREYAADRGFFKSRGYQVE
;
A
#
# COMPACT_ATOMS: atom_id res chain seq x y z
N MET A 1 1.70 -16.68 -18.84
CA MET A 1 0.66 -15.65 -19.03
C MET A 1 1.15 -14.34 -18.44
N GLY A 2 1.58 -13.41 -19.30
CA GLY A 2 2.01 -12.07 -18.88
C GLY A 2 0.83 -11.09 -18.97
N TYR A 3 0.50 -10.43 -17.87
CA TYR A 3 -0.45 -9.32 -17.89
C TYR A 3 0.30 -8.03 -18.27
N ALA A 4 0.48 -7.85 -19.57
CA ALA A 4 0.96 -6.61 -20.16
C ALA A 4 -0.17 -5.56 -20.15
N ASN A 5 -0.29 -4.83 -19.03
CA ASN A 5 -0.80 -3.46 -18.99
C ASN A 5 -0.41 -2.82 -17.64
N THR A 6 0.90 -2.73 -17.39
CA THR A 6 1.45 -2.21 -16.14
C THR A 6 1.36 -0.69 -16.13
N ARG A 7 0.27 -0.12 -15.61
CA ARG A 7 0.35 1.19 -14.97
C ARG A 7 1.46 1.13 -13.92
N LYS A 8 2.49 1.97 -14.07
CA LYS A 8 3.63 2.04 -13.14
C LYS A 8 3.13 2.39 -11.75
N THR A 9 3.53 1.63 -10.74
CA THR A 9 3.35 1.99 -9.33
C THR A 9 4.41 3.02 -8.93
N TYR A 10 4.05 4.02 -8.14
CA TYR A 10 4.98 4.96 -7.56
C TYR A 10 5.88 4.30 -6.52
N ARG A 11 7.15 4.69 -6.49
CA ARG A 11 8.06 4.37 -5.39
C ARG A 11 8.05 5.48 -4.37
N ILE A 12 8.22 5.13 -3.10
CA ILE A 12 8.24 6.09 -1.99
C ILE A 12 9.68 6.37 -1.58
N ILE A 13 10.01 7.64 -1.38
CA ILE A 13 11.27 8.06 -0.78
C ILE A 13 11.06 8.26 0.72
N PHE A 14 11.56 7.34 1.53
CA PHE A 14 11.39 7.38 2.98
C PHE A 14 12.67 7.00 3.73
N ARG A 15 12.82 7.44 4.99
CA ARG A 15 13.97 7.05 5.81
C ARG A 15 13.81 5.60 6.25
N CYS A 16 14.68 4.71 5.77
CA CYS A 16 14.67 3.33 6.20
C CYS A 16 15.34 3.20 7.57
N GLY A 17 14.61 2.73 8.58
CA GLY A 17 15.16 2.53 9.92
C GLY A 17 16.22 1.41 10.01
N ARG A 18 16.36 0.53 9.00
CA ARG A 18 17.44 -0.48 8.95
C ARG A 18 18.69 0.08 8.25
N CYS A 19 18.52 0.82 7.15
CA CYS A 19 19.64 1.43 6.45
C CYS A 19 20.13 2.73 7.09
N GLY A 20 19.35 3.34 7.99
CA GLY A 20 19.68 4.60 8.64
C GLY A 20 19.57 5.85 7.76
N ARG A 21 19.23 5.71 6.47
CA ARG A 21 19.18 6.80 5.47
C ARG A 21 17.90 6.76 4.62
N LYS A 22 17.66 7.83 3.84
CA LYS A 22 16.57 7.85 2.84
C LYS A 22 16.83 6.77 1.79
N GLN A 23 15.82 5.95 1.53
CA GLN A 23 15.85 4.91 0.52
C GLN A 23 14.56 4.94 -0.29
N LYS A 24 14.63 4.34 -1.47
CA LYS A 24 13.47 4.01 -2.28
C LYS A 24 12.77 2.80 -1.71
N PHE A 25 11.46 2.85 -1.72
CA PHE A 25 10.59 1.75 -1.37
C PHE A 25 9.68 1.44 -2.55
N GLU A 26 9.66 0.18 -2.97
CA GLU A 26 8.81 -0.31 -4.03
C GLU A 26 7.52 -0.91 -3.47
N CYS A 27 6.43 -0.85 -4.24
CA CYS A 27 5.18 -1.48 -3.86
C CYS A 27 5.38 -3.00 -3.83
N SER A 28 5.01 -3.65 -2.74
CA SER A 28 5.21 -5.10 -2.60
C SER A 28 4.12 -5.94 -3.28
N GLY A 29 3.06 -5.31 -3.78
CA GLY A 29 1.90 -6.02 -4.35
C GLY A 29 0.89 -6.49 -3.30
N LYS A 30 1.01 -6.08 -2.04
CA LYS A 30 0.24 -6.67 -0.92
C LYS A 30 -0.40 -5.64 -0.03
N PHE A 31 -1.61 -5.93 0.43
CA PHE A 31 -2.21 -5.24 1.56
C PHE A 31 -1.97 -6.02 2.86
N ARG A 32 -1.89 -5.28 3.96
CA ARG A 32 -2.06 -5.80 5.31
C ARG A 32 -3.42 -5.33 5.78
N VAL A 33 -4.33 -6.26 6.01
CA VAL A 33 -5.64 -5.98 6.59
C VAL A 33 -5.61 -6.44 8.04
N ASN A 34 -5.99 -5.57 8.97
CA ASN A 34 -6.13 -5.88 10.37
C ASN A 34 -7.55 -5.55 10.82
N ALA A 35 -8.21 -6.51 11.45
CA ALA A 35 -9.55 -6.34 11.98
C ALA A 35 -9.49 -6.20 13.50
N ASN A 36 -10.10 -5.15 14.02
CA ASN A 36 -10.28 -4.94 15.45
C ASN A 36 -11.77 -4.70 15.74
N GLY A 37 -12.47 -5.80 16.01
CA GLY A 37 -13.93 -5.82 16.14
C GLY A 37 -14.60 -5.41 14.84
N ARG A 38 -15.38 -4.32 14.86
CA ARG A 38 -16.11 -3.78 13.69
C ARG A 38 -15.30 -2.82 12.82
N ARG A 39 -14.04 -2.56 13.17
CA ARG A 39 -13.16 -1.61 12.49
C ARG A 39 -12.00 -2.32 11.82
N LEU A 40 -11.60 -1.80 10.67
CA LEU A 40 -10.49 -2.27 9.88
C LEU A 40 -9.41 -1.20 9.74
N ASP A 41 -8.18 -1.64 9.87
CA ASP A 41 -7.00 -0.89 9.48
C ASP A 41 -6.33 -1.64 8.32
N VAL A 42 -6.08 -0.90 7.24
CA VAL A 42 -5.56 -1.46 5.99
C VAL A 42 -4.32 -0.67 5.60
N TRP A 43 -3.23 -1.36 5.34
CA TRP A 43 -1.99 -0.76 4.84
C TRP A 43 -1.58 -1.38 3.51
N LEU A 44 -1.13 -0.55 2.58
CA LEU A 44 -0.40 -0.98 1.40
C LEU A 44 1.07 -1.17 1.79
N ILE A 45 1.58 -2.37 1.53
CA ILE A 45 2.92 -2.77 1.96
C ILE A 45 3.94 -2.34 0.90
N TYR A 46 4.95 -1.61 1.35
CA TYR A 46 6.10 -1.18 0.57
C TYR A 46 7.39 -1.81 1.12
N ARG A 47 8.38 -2.10 0.26
CA ARG A 47 9.65 -2.72 0.66
C ARG A 47 10.84 -1.87 0.25
N CYS A 48 11.78 -1.69 1.16
CA CYS A 48 13.02 -0.96 0.89
C CYS A 48 13.84 -1.71 -0.16
N GLU A 49 14.15 -1.07 -1.27
CA GLU A 49 14.92 -1.68 -2.37
C GLU A 49 16.33 -2.14 -1.94
N ALA A 50 16.90 -1.53 -0.88
CA ALA A 50 18.25 -1.86 -0.42
C ALA A 50 18.33 -2.96 0.63
N CYS A 51 17.28 -3.17 1.45
CA CYS A 51 17.37 -4.09 2.59
C CYS A 51 16.12 -4.93 2.85
N GLY A 52 15.08 -4.78 2.01
CA GLY A 52 13.81 -5.50 2.12
C GLY A 52 12.92 -5.09 3.28
N ARG A 53 13.30 -4.10 4.12
CA ARG A 53 12.47 -3.67 5.25
C ARG A 53 11.12 -3.14 4.77
N THR A 54 10.07 -3.55 5.46
CA THR A 54 8.70 -3.12 5.20
C THR A 54 8.43 -1.70 5.68
N LEU A 55 7.68 -0.96 4.86
CA LEU A 55 6.99 0.28 5.17
C LEU A 55 5.49 0.04 4.97
N ASN A 56 4.67 0.34 5.98
CA ASN A 56 3.22 0.21 5.90
C ASN A 56 2.61 1.57 5.59
N VAL A 57 2.01 1.72 4.40
CA VAL A 57 1.36 2.97 3.98
C VAL A 57 -0.14 2.86 4.31
N PRO A 58 -0.71 3.69 5.19
CA PRO A 58 -2.11 3.56 5.58
C PRO A 58 -3.02 3.84 4.38
N VAL A 59 -3.92 2.91 4.07
CA VAL A 59 -4.95 3.07 3.03
C VAL A 59 -6.26 3.47 3.70
N PHE A 60 -6.68 2.66 4.66
CA PHE A 60 -7.83 2.90 5.52
C PHE A 60 -7.42 2.81 6.98
N GLU A 61 -7.86 3.76 7.79
CA GLU A 61 -7.63 3.76 9.24
C GLU A 61 -8.99 3.78 9.92
N ARG A 62 -9.24 2.79 10.79
CA ARG A 62 -10.49 2.64 11.55
C ARG A 62 -11.76 2.69 10.69
N ALA A 63 -11.72 2.14 9.48
CA ALA A 63 -12.90 2.06 8.62
C ALA A 63 -13.88 0.99 9.12
N SER A 64 -15.19 1.25 9.10
CA SER A 64 -16.16 0.19 9.40
C SER A 64 -16.25 -0.80 8.24
N LEU A 65 -16.40 -2.09 8.55
CA LEU A 65 -16.65 -3.14 7.56
C LEU A 65 -17.84 -2.80 6.66
N GLU A 66 -18.92 -2.28 7.25
CA GLU A 66 -20.13 -1.87 6.53
C GLU A 66 -19.87 -0.77 5.50
N LYS A 67 -18.92 0.15 5.77
CA LYS A 67 -18.59 1.25 4.85
C LYS A 67 -17.71 0.78 3.69
N LEU A 68 -16.83 -0.18 3.93
CA LEU A 68 -15.99 -0.76 2.87
C LEU A 68 -16.81 -1.65 1.94
N GLY A 69 -17.79 -2.36 2.49
CA GLY A 69 -18.54 -3.37 1.75
C GLY A 69 -17.75 -4.68 1.57
N PRO A 70 -18.44 -5.80 1.38
CA PRO A 70 -17.82 -7.13 1.31
C PRO A 70 -16.88 -7.28 0.11
N GLU A 71 -17.25 -6.76 -1.07
CA GLU A 71 -16.44 -6.88 -2.29
C GLU A 71 -15.07 -6.20 -2.15
N LEU A 72 -15.04 -4.96 -1.66
CA LEU A 72 -13.78 -4.25 -1.44
C LEU A 72 -12.94 -4.94 -0.36
N TYR A 73 -13.58 -5.45 0.70
CA TYR A 73 -12.90 -6.19 1.74
C TYR A 73 -12.23 -7.47 1.20
N GLU A 74 -12.93 -8.24 0.37
CA GLU A 74 -12.38 -9.43 -0.28
C GLU A 74 -11.18 -9.07 -1.18
N ARG A 75 -11.32 -8.04 -2.03
CA ARG A 75 -10.20 -7.56 -2.88
C ARG A 75 -9.00 -7.09 -2.06
N LEU A 76 -9.21 -6.47 -0.90
CA LEU A 76 -8.14 -6.08 0.02
C LEU A 76 -7.47 -7.31 0.65
N MET A 77 -8.24 -8.31 1.07
CA MET A 77 -7.74 -9.55 1.65
C MET A 77 -6.91 -10.35 0.63
N ASP A 78 -7.38 -10.44 -0.60
CA ASP A 78 -6.69 -11.16 -1.69
C ASP A 78 -5.51 -10.39 -2.27
N SER A 79 -5.29 -9.15 -1.84
CA SER A 79 -4.31 -8.25 -2.44
C SER A 79 -4.50 -8.12 -3.95
N ASP A 80 -5.75 -7.88 -4.35
CA ASP A 80 -6.15 -7.76 -5.75
C ASP A 80 -5.19 -6.86 -6.54
N PRO A 81 -4.54 -7.36 -7.60
CA PRO A 81 -3.52 -6.60 -8.32
C PRO A 81 -4.04 -5.30 -8.94
N GLU A 82 -5.32 -5.23 -9.32
CA GLU A 82 -5.93 -3.99 -9.82
C GLU A 82 -6.08 -2.97 -8.71
N LEU A 83 -6.63 -3.37 -7.57
CA LEU A 83 -6.80 -2.50 -6.40
C LEU A 83 -5.45 -1.99 -5.87
N VAL A 84 -4.44 -2.86 -5.81
CA VAL A 84 -3.07 -2.45 -5.47
C VAL A 84 -2.58 -1.36 -6.41
N ARG A 85 -2.78 -1.52 -7.73
CA ARG A 85 -2.36 -0.53 -8.72
C ARG A 85 -3.13 0.77 -8.60
N GLU A 86 -4.42 0.74 -8.32
CA GLU A 86 -5.23 1.94 -8.11
C GLU A 86 -4.63 2.85 -7.03
N TYR A 87 -4.30 2.29 -5.86
CA TYR A 87 -3.66 3.07 -4.78
C TYR A 87 -2.19 3.38 -5.08
N ALA A 88 -1.44 2.42 -5.61
CA ALA A 88 0.00 2.57 -5.83
C ALA A 88 0.34 3.50 -7.00
N ALA A 89 -0.58 3.75 -7.93
CA ALA A 89 -0.41 4.67 -9.05
C ALA A 89 -1.07 6.04 -8.84
N ASP A 90 -1.65 6.31 -7.65
CA ASP A 90 -2.25 7.59 -7.31
C ASP A 90 -1.26 8.49 -6.57
N ARG A 91 -0.77 9.54 -7.24
CA ARG A 91 0.15 10.52 -6.64
C ARG A 91 -0.53 11.36 -5.55
N GLY A 92 -1.82 11.65 -5.72
CA GLY A 92 -2.63 12.40 -4.76
C GLY A 92 -2.78 11.63 -3.44
N PHE A 93 -3.00 10.32 -3.52
CA PHE A 93 -3.02 9.41 -2.37
C PHE A 93 -1.75 9.51 -1.51
N PHE A 94 -0.56 9.51 -2.12
CA PHE A 94 0.70 9.65 -1.39
C PHE A 94 0.91 11.06 -0.87
N LYS A 95 0.61 12.09 -1.67
CA LYS A 95 0.77 13.49 -1.29
C LYS A 95 -0.11 13.84 -0.09
N SER A 96 -1.35 13.37 -0.04
CA SER A 96 -2.26 13.63 1.09
C SER A 96 -1.78 13.01 2.40
N ARG A 97 -0.86 12.03 2.33
CA ARG A 97 -0.23 11.35 3.46
C ARG A 97 1.19 11.83 3.75
N GLY A 98 1.67 12.85 3.03
CA GLY A 98 2.99 13.42 3.20
C GLY A 98 4.14 12.55 2.65
N TYR A 99 3.84 11.55 1.81
CA TYR A 99 4.87 10.75 1.17
C TYR A 99 5.40 11.43 -0.09
N GLN A 100 6.72 11.49 -0.21
CA GLN A 100 7.38 11.85 -1.46
C GLN A 100 7.47 10.61 -2.35
N VAL A 101 7.06 10.74 -3.61
CA VAL A 101 7.08 9.64 -4.58
C VAL A 101 7.81 9.99 -5.87
N GLU A 102 8.42 8.96 -6.48
CA GLU A 102 9.06 8.99 -7.81
C GLU A 102 8.37 8.05 -8.81
#